data_AF-A0A9P6EWW1-F1
#
_entry.id   AF-A0A9P6EWW1-F1
#
_cell.length_a   1.000
_cell.length_b   1.000
_cell.length_c   1.000
_cell.angle_alpha   90.00
_cell.angle_beta   90.00
_cell.angle_gamma   90.00
#
_symmetry.space_group_name_H-M   'P 1'
#
loop_
_entity.id
_entity.type
_entity.pdbx_description
1 polymer ?
#
loop_
_entity_poly.entity_id
_entity_poly.type
_entity_poly.pdbx_seq_one_letter_code
_entity_poly.pdbx_strand_id
1 'polypeptide(L)'
;MRYSVVGMTNEYRTSQTCSCCYQQLRRARARRSVSGKTKTVRLHGAMECVNPHCESVKAGHTIKSRDLNAAICIAIAGGSAVLQHSTLKPFSPIFRPSINT
;
A
#
# COMPACT_ATOMS: atom_id res chain seq x y z
N MET A 1 -8.71 -33.60 2.50
CA MET A 1 -7.51 -32.83 2.11
C MET A 1 -7.91 -31.90 0.98
N ARG A 2 -7.75 -30.58 1.13
CA ARG A 2 -8.13 -29.61 0.08
C ARG A 2 -6.86 -29.13 -0.62
N TYR A 3 -6.77 -29.33 -1.93
CA TYR A 3 -5.70 -28.77 -2.76
C TYR A 3 -6.18 -27.43 -3.34
N SER A 4 -5.27 -26.48 -3.44
CA SER A 4 -5.52 -25.18 -4.07
C SER A 4 -4.35 -24.85 -4.99
N VAL A 5 -4.64 -24.21 -6.11
CA VAL A 5 -3.60 -23.64 -6.98
C VAL A 5 -3.02 -22.43 -6.27
N VAL A 6 -1.68 -22.39 -6.16
CA VAL A 6 -0.95 -21.28 -5.57
C VAL A 6 -0.09 -20.63 -6.66
N GLY A 7 -0.30 -19.34 -6.88
CA GLY A 7 0.53 -18.53 -7.77
C GLY A 7 1.53 -17.70 -6.97
N MET A 8 2.79 -17.70 -7.40
CA MET A 8 3.82 -16.82 -6.86
C MET A 8 3.92 -15.54 -7.69
N THR A 9 4.06 -14.39 -7.04
CA THR A 9 4.23 -13.08 -7.68
C THR A 9 5.28 -12.27 -6.92
N ASN A 10 5.77 -11.20 -7.53
CA ASN A 10 6.66 -10.27 -6.85
C ASN A 10 5.91 -9.51 -5.74
N GLU A 11 6.66 -9.14 -4.70
CA GLU A 11 6.19 -8.33 -3.57
C GLU A 11 6.73 -6.90 -3.59
N TYR A 12 7.27 -6.45 -4.73
CA TYR A 12 8.00 -5.20 -4.82
C TYR A 12 7.10 -4.00 -4.48
N ARG A 13 7.44 -3.29 -3.40
CA ARG A 13 6.72 -2.11 -2.85
C ARG A 13 5.25 -2.34 -2.50
N THR A 14 4.74 -3.56 -2.41
CA THR A 14 3.31 -3.85 -2.18
C THR A 14 2.81 -3.28 -0.84
N SER A 15 3.63 -3.34 0.20
CA SER A 15 3.33 -2.76 1.54
C SER A 15 3.46 -1.23 1.61
N GLN A 16 4.03 -0.61 0.57
CA GLN A 16 4.32 0.83 0.51
C GLN A 16 3.52 1.55 -0.58
N THR A 17 2.64 0.85 -1.30
CA THR A 17 1.90 1.39 -2.44
C THR A 17 0.41 1.35 -2.15
N CYS A 18 -0.30 2.43 -2.42
CA CYS A 18 -1.74 2.49 -2.23
C CYS A 18 -2.44 1.62 -3.26
N SER A 19 -3.26 0.67 -2.80
CA SER A 19 -4.07 -0.19 -3.67
C SER A 19 -5.07 0.58 -4.55
N CYS A 20 -5.46 1.81 -4.17
CA CYS A 20 -6.46 2.59 -4.90
C CYS A 20 -5.87 3.55 -5.94
N CYS A 21 -4.75 4.20 -5.63
CA CYS A 21 -4.17 5.26 -6.49
C CYS A 21 -2.72 5.00 -6.91
N TYR A 22 -2.15 3.87 -6.48
CA TYR A 22 -0.78 3.45 -6.77
C TYR A 22 0.35 4.41 -6.33
N GLN A 23 0.01 5.42 -5.54
CA GLN A 23 0.98 6.33 -4.93
C GLN A 23 1.59 5.74 -3.66
N GLN A 24 2.77 6.24 -3.29
CA GLN A 24 3.46 5.79 -2.08
C GLN A 24 2.67 6.13 -0.82
N LEU A 25 2.52 5.15 0.05
CA LEU A 25 1.93 5.29 1.37
C LEU A 25 2.98 5.73 2.40
N ARG A 26 2.52 6.44 3.43
CA ARG A 26 3.31 6.81 4.61
C ARG A 26 2.90 5.96 5.80
N ARG A 27 3.76 5.88 6.82
CA ARG A 27 3.37 5.24 8.09
C ARG A 27 2.34 6.12 8.79
N ALA A 28 1.18 5.54 9.12
CA ALA A 28 0.10 6.28 9.74
C ALA A 28 0.50 6.82 11.11
N ARG A 29 -0.02 7.99 11.46
CA ARG A 29 0.22 8.66 12.73
C ARG A 29 -1.11 9.05 13.36
N ALA A 30 -1.18 9.00 14.68
CA ALA A 30 -2.32 9.49 15.45
C ALA A 30 -1.85 10.47 16.52
N ARG A 31 -2.68 11.47 16.83
CA ARG A 31 -2.52 12.26 18.05
C ARG A 31 -3.09 11.48 19.22
N ARG A 32 -2.29 11.26 20.26
CA ARG A 32 -2.73 10.65 21.53
C ARG A 32 -2.35 11.57 22.68
N SER A 33 -3.19 11.64 23.71
CA SER A 33 -2.79 12.23 24.99
C SER A 33 -1.93 11.22 25.72
N VAL A 34 -0.67 11.56 25.97
CA VAL A 34 0.27 10.75 26.74
C VAL A 34 0.77 11.63 27.88
N SER A 35 0.42 11.26 29.12
CA SER A 35 0.79 12.01 30.33
C SER A 35 0.33 13.48 30.27
N GLY A 36 -0.93 13.72 29.88
CA GLY A 36 -1.52 15.06 29.81
C GLY A 36 -1.03 15.94 28.65
N LYS A 37 -0.12 15.45 27.80
CA LYS A 37 0.36 16.17 26.62
C LYS A 37 -0.07 15.47 25.33
N THR A 38 -0.57 16.21 24.37
CA THR A 38 -0.87 15.69 23.03
C THR A 38 0.43 15.39 22.29
N LYS A 39 0.67 14.13 21.97
CA LYS A 39 1.82 13.66 21.19
C LYS A 39 1.36 12.96 19.92
N THR A 40 2.13 13.12 18.85
CA THR A 40 1.95 12.37 17.62
C THR A 40 2.70 11.04 17.73
N VAL A 41 1.97 9.93 17.71
CA VAL A 41 2.53 8.57 17.78
C VAL A 41 2.36 7.85 16.44
N ARG A 42 3.28 6.92 16.15
CA ARG A 42 3.17 6.03 14.99
C ARG A 42 2.14 4.95 15.29
N LEU A 43 1.26 4.66 14.31
CA LEU A 43 0.35 3.53 14.37
C LEU A 43 1.02 2.33 13.71
N HIS A 44 1.40 1.32 14.51
CA HIS A 44 1.97 0.09 13.99
C HIS A 44 0.93 -0.67 13.15
N GLY A 45 1.37 -1.29 12.05
CA GLY A 45 0.49 -2.03 11.15
C GLY A 45 -0.44 -1.17 10.30
N ALA A 46 -0.38 0.16 10.40
CA ALA A 46 -1.23 1.07 9.64
C ALA A 46 -0.40 1.97 8.70
N MET A 47 -0.95 2.18 7.51
CA MET A 47 -0.38 3.03 6.47
C MET A 47 -1.40 4.10 6.07
N GLU A 48 -0.91 5.23 5.58
CA GLU A 48 -1.70 6.41 5.26
C GLU A 48 -1.46 6.84 3.81
N CYS A 49 -2.54 7.02 3.05
CA CYS A 49 -2.48 7.60 1.72
C CYS A 49 -2.72 9.11 1.81
N VAL A 50 -1.72 9.92 1.45
CA VAL A 50 -1.81 11.38 1.54
C VAL A 50 -2.15 12.05 0.21
N ASN A 51 -2.40 11.27 -0.85
CA ASN A 51 -2.74 11.81 -2.16
C ASN A 51 -4.19 12.31 -2.15
N PRO A 52 -4.46 13.62 -2.28
CA PRO A 52 -5.82 14.17 -2.25
C PRO A 52 -6.67 13.70 -3.44
N HIS A 53 -6.03 13.28 -4.54
CA HIS A 53 -6.74 12.76 -5.72
C HIS A 53 -7.13 11.29 -5.60
N CYS A 54 -6.72 10.60 -4.52
CA CYS A 54 -7.10 9.21 -4.30
C CYS A 54 -8.58 9.09 -3.89
N GLU A 55 -9.36 8.27 -4.60
CA GLU A 55 -10.77 8.03 -4.28
C GLU A 55 -10.97 7.55 -2.84
N SER A 56 -10.06 6.71 -2.34
CA SER A 56 -10.08 6.28 -0.94
C SER A 56 -9.93 7.44 0.04
N VAL A 57 -9.13 8.45 -0.31
CA VAL A 57 -8.94 9.65 0.54
C VAL A 57 -10.17 10.54 0.46
N LYS A 58 -10.73 10.73 -0.74
CA LYS A 58 -11.98 11.48 -0.93
C LYS A 58 -13.15 10.88 -0.13
N ALA A 59 -13.18 9.56 0.01
CA ALA A 59 -14.15 8.83 0.83
C ALA A 59 -13.83 8.79 2.34
N GLY A 60 -12.76 9.45 2.80
CA GLY A 60 -12.35 9.46 4.21
C GLY A 60 -11.58 8.22 4.68
N HIS A 61 -11.26 7.28 3.79
CA HIS A 61 -10.50 6.05 4.05
C HIS A 61 -9.01 6.23 3.79
N THR A 62 -8.41 7.24 4.42
CA THR A 62 -6.98 7.60 4.28
C THR A 62 -6.06 6.56 4.92
N ILE A 63 -6.45 6.03 6.09
CA ILE A 63 -5.68 5.05 6.85
C ILE A 63 -6.12 3.63 6.46
N LYS A 64 -5.15 2.75 6.23
CA LYS A 64 -5.33 1.37 5.79
C LYS A 64 -4.48 0.42 6.63
N SER A 65 -4.96 -0.81 6.82
CA SER A 65 -4.10 -1.91 7.30
C SER A 65 -2.98 -2.14 6.30
N ARG A 66 -1.73 -2.17 6.78
CA ARG A 66 -0.55 -2.40 5.94
C ARG A 66 -0.62 -3.76 5.27
N ASP A 67 -0.99 -4.78 6.03
CA ASP A 67 -0.90 -6.17 5.59
C ASP A 67 -2.06 -6.49 4.63
N LEU A 68 -3.26 -5.97 4.91
CA LEU A 68 -4.40 -6.07 3.98
C LEU A 68 -4.10 -5.33 2.66
N ASN A 69 -3.59 -4.10 2.74
CA ASN A 69 -3.24 -3.34 1.54
C ASN A 69 -2.12 -4.04 0.75
N ALA A 70 -1.11 -4.60 1.43
CA ALA A 70 -0.05 -5.37 0.79
C ALA A 70 -0.61 -6.60 0.05
N ALA A 71 -1.50 -7.36 0.69
CA ALA A 71 -2.14 -8.53 0.07
C ALA A 71 -2.91 -8.15 -1.20
N ILE A 72 -3.68 -7.06 -1.17
CA ILE A 72 -4.38 -6.53 -2.35
C ILE A 72 -3.37 -6.15 -3.45
N CYS A 73 -2.31 -5.41 -3.11
CA CYS A 73 -1.27 -5.04 -4.07
C CYS A 73 -0.53 -6.25 -4.67
N ILE A 74 -0.29 -7.30 -3.88
CA ILE A 74 0.27 -8.58 -4.36
C ILE A 74 -0.67 -9.21 -5.38
N ALA A 75 -1.97 -9.29 -5.07
CA ALA A 75 -2.96 -9.83 -6.00
C ALA A 75 -3.05 -9.00 -7.30
N ILE A 76 -2.98 -7.67 -7.22
CA ILE A 76 -2.95 -6.79 -8.39
C ILE A 76 -1.67 -7.02 -9.20
N ALA A 77 -0.51 -7.10 -8.57
CA ALA A 77 0.77 -7.34 -9.24
C ALA A 77 0.75 -8.69 -9.99
N GLY A 78 0.35 -9.77 -9.32
CA GLY A 78 0.25 -11.09 -9.92
C GLY A 78 -0.81 -11.14 -11.03
N GLY A 79 -1.98 -10.57 -10.77
CA GLY A 79 -3.05 -10.46 -11.76
C GLY A 79 -2.60 -9.70 -13.02
N SER A 80 -1.87 -8.60 -12.87
CA SER A 80 -1.32 -7.87 -14.02
C SER A 80 -0.31 -8.69 -14.81
N ALA A 81 0.59 -9.41 -14.12
CA ALA A 81 1.56 -10.26 -14.78
C ALA A 81 0.90 -11.36 -15.63
N VAL A 82 -0.20 -11.93 -15.14
CA VAL A 82 -0.97 -12.95 -15.86
C VAL A 82 -1.78 -12.36 -17.01
N LEU A 83 -2.53 -11.27 -16.75
CA LEU A 83 -3.49 -10.71 -17.71
C LEU A 83 -2.84 -9.82 -18.78
N GLN A 84 -1.72 -9.18 -18.47
CA GLN A 84 -1.07 -8.19 -19.34
C GLN A 84 0.34 -8.63 -19.77
N HIS A 85 0.74 -9.87 -19.44
CA HIS A 85 2.10 -10.40 -19.65
C HIS A 85 3.21 -9.48 -19.11
N SER A 86 2.87 -8.59 -18.17
CA SER A 86 3.76 -7.59 -17.60
C SER A 86 3.24 -7.14 -16.24
N THR A 87 4.14 -6.79 -15.33
CA THR A 87 3.76 -6.23 -14.03
C THR A 87 3.47 -4.74 -14.18
N LEU A 88 2.36 -4.26 -13.59
CA LEU A 88 2.09 -2.82 -13.52
C LEU A 88 3.30 -2.07 -12.95
N LYS A 89 3.64 -0.93 -13.57
CA LYS A 89 4.81 -0.09 -13.23
C LYS A 89 5.00 0.15 -11.72
N PRO A 90 3.96 0.43 -10.90
CA PRO A 90 4.13 0.65 -9.46
C PRO A 90 4.74 -0.54 -8.70
N PHE A 91 4.57 -1.76 -9.22
CA PHE A 91 5.05 -3.01 -8.62
C PHE A 91 6.23 -3.60 -9.42
N SER A 92 6.75 -2.90 -10.43
CA SER A 92 7.89 -3.37 -11.21
C SER A 92 9.20 -2.89 -10.57
N PRO A 93 10.16 -3.79 -10.25
CA PRO A 93 11.47 -3.39 -9.74
C PRO A 93 12.34 -2.66 -10.76
N ILE A 94 11.99 -2.77 -12.05
CA ILE A 94 12.67 -2.09 -13.17
C ILE A 94 12.26 -0.61 -13.23
N PHE A 95 11.07 -0.26 -12.73
CA PHE A 95 10.60 1.12 -12.70
C PHE A 95 11.03 1.81 -11.39
N ARG A 96 12.13 2.57 -11.44
CA ARG A 96 12.49 3.51 -10.38
C ARG A 96 11.94 4.89 -10.74
N PRO A 97 10.90 5.41 -10.06
CA PRO A 97 10.55 6.82 -10.21
C PRO A 97 11.76 7.66 -9.78
N SER A 98 12.13 8.65 -10.58
CA SER A 98 13.15 9.62 -10.22
C SER A 98 12.75 10.29 -8.90
N ILE A 99 13.60 10.15 -7.90
CA ILE A 99 13.44 10.82 -6.61
C ILE A 99 13.87 12.26 -6.85
N ASN A 100 12.94 13.18 -7.11
CA ASN A 100 13.24 14.60 -6.96
C ASN A 100 13.30 14.89 -5.46
N THR A 101 14.53 14.95 -4.95
CA THR A 101 14.87 15.50 -3.63
C THR A 101 14.65 16.99 -3.59
#